data_AF-A0A7C6EE62-F1
#
_entry.id   AF-A0A7C6EE62-F1
#
_cell.length_a   1.000
_cell.length_b   1.000
_cell.length_c   1.000
_cell.angle_alpha   90.00
_cell.angle_beta   90.00
_cell.angle_gamma   90.00
#
_symmetry.space_group_name_H-M   'P 1'
#
loop_
_entity.id
_entity.type
_entity.pdbx_description
1 polymer ?
#
loop_
_entity_poly.entity_id
_entity_poly.type
_entity_poly.pdbx_seq_one_letter_code
_entity_poly.pdbx_strand_id
1 'polypeptide(L)'
;MADIDDIMNLPRTGRGVRLDVRGGERKSDIIFSKWHRAIPSRQCYYTDIDALEYRFENGILKLKAIFDIKEWHVVTRKYLEDNAGFKATKKLSELAGVPFYIVWIKTDENDNITMFRVWNTSESRDRAKEMTQEEMKDFIEKL
;
A
#
# COMPACT_ATOMS: atom_id res chain seq x y z
N MET A 1 -4.99 16.79 -28.36
CA MET A 1 -4.39 15.44 -28.41
C MET A 1 -2.89 15.66 -28.33
N ALA A 2 -2.25 15.23 -27.25
CA ALA A 2 -0.79 15.27 -27.16
C ALA A 2 -0.23 14.08 -27.94
N ASP A 3 0.81 14.33 -28.74
CA ASP A 3 1.45 13.35 -29.61
C ASP A 3 2.06 12.20 -28.82
N ILE A 4 1.90 10.98 -29.35
CA ILE A 4 2.39 9.72 -28.77
C ILE A 4 3.93 9.67 -28.71
N ASP A 5 4.62 10.54 -29.46
CA ASP A 5 6.09 10.57 -29.53
C ASP A 5 6.77 11.39 -28.41
N ASP A 6 6.03 12.20 -27.63
CA ASP A 6 6.60 12.99 -26.52
C ASP A 6 6.80 12.18 -25.22
N ILE A 7 6.34 10.93 -25.19
CA ILE A 7 6.43 10.03 -24.01
C ILE A 7 7.74 9.22 -24.02
N MET A 8 8.43 9.12 -25.16
CA MET A 8 9.54 8.17 -25.35
C MET A 8 10.94 8.69 -25.02
N ASN A 9 11.11 9.97 -24.65
CA ASN A 9 12.43 10.55 -24.39
C ASN A 9 12.55 11.19 -22.99
N LEU A 10 12.40 10.40 -21.93
CA LEU A 10 12.79 10.87 -20.60
C LEU A 10 14.30 10.65 -20.39
N PRO A 11 15.10 11.72 -20.22
CA PRO A 11 16.54 11.59 -20.06
C PRO A 11 16.82 10.89 -18.72
N ARG A 12 17.52 9.76 -18.79
CA ARG A 12 18.13 9.16 -17.60
C ARG A 12 19.43 9.88 -17.29
N THR A 13 19.77 9.99 -16.02
CA THR A 13 21.11 10.47 -15.64
C THR A 13 22.18 9.43 -15.97
N GLY A 14 23.45 9.82 -16.04
CA GLY A 14 24.60 8.90 -16.24
C GLY A 14 24.81 7.85 -15.13
N ARG A 15 23.95 7.82 -14.10
CA ARG A 15 23.87 6.79 -13.05
C ARG A 15 22.58 5.96 -13.12
N GLY A 16 21.80 6.09 -14.21
CA GLY A 16 20.58 5.31 -14.44
C GLY A 16 19.31 5.80 -13.76
N VAL A 17 19.35 6.92 -13.01
CA VAL A 17 18.19 7.46 -12.28
C VAL A 17 17.25 8.21 -13.22
N ARG A 18 15.95 7.88 -13.19
CA ARG A 18 14.90 8.65 -13.87
C ARG A 18 14.70 10.01 -13.19
N LEU A 19 14.67 11.08 -13.99
CA LEU A 19 14.63 12.46 -13.49
C LEU A 19 13.30 12.88 -12.84
N ASP A 20 12.23 12.09 -12.96
CA ASP A 20 10.92 12.35 -12.34
C ASP A 20 10.86 12.04 -10.83
N VAL A 21 11.84 11.30 -10.31
CA VAL A 21 11.83 10.84 -8.91
C VAL A 21 12.53 11.81 -7.95
N ARG A 22 13.45 12.66 -8.42
CA ARG A 22 14.13 13.66 -7.58
C ARG A 22 13.41 15.02 -7.56
N GLY A 23 12.09 14.96 -7.41
CA GLY A 23 11.24 16.12 -7.13
C GLY A 23 10.29 15.91 -5.95
N GLY A 24 10.23 14.73 -5.32
CA GLY A 24 9.43 14.52 -4.10
C GLY A 24 7.96 14.95 -4.18
N GLU A 25 7.36 14.95 -5.36
CA GLU A 25 6.09 15.64 -5.61
C GLU A 25 5.16 14.81 -6.50
N ARG A 26 4.40 13.90 -5.89
CA ARG A 26 2.96 13.94 -6.21
C ARG A 26 2.41 15.16 -5.49
N LYS A 27 2.47 16.34 -6.15
CA LYS A 27 2.00 17.61 -5.58
C LYS A 27 0.59 17.47 -4.99
N SER A 28 -0.27 16.68 -5.62
CA SER A 28 -1.64 16.39 -5.21
C SER A 28 -1.75 15.89 -3.77
N ASP A 29 -0.93 14.91 -3.39
CA ASP A 29 -1.10 14.17 -2.14
C ASP A 29 -0.63 15.05 -0.96
N ILE A 30 0.45 15.80 -1.19
CA ILE A 30 0.95 16.83 -0.26
C ILE A 30 -0.06 17.97 -0.11
N ILE A 31 -0.65 18.44 -1.21
CA ILE A 31 -1.64 19.53 -1.20
C ILE A 31 -2.91 19.10 -0.46
N PHE A 32 -3.43 17.91 -0.74
CA PHE A 32 -4.65 17.39 -0.10
C PHE A 32 -4.42 17.17 1.40
N SER A 33 -3.30 16.55 1.78
CA SER A 33 -2.95 16.35 3.21
C SER A 33 -2.84 17.70 3.94
N LYS A 34 -2.22 18.71 3.33
CA LYS A 34 -2.13 20.07 3.91
C LYS A 34 -3.50 20.72 4.07
N TRP A 35 -4.36 20.65 3.04
CA TRP A 35 -5.71 21.20 3.10
C TRP A 35 -6.56 20.51 4.17
N HIS A 36 -6.56 19.18 4.21
CA HIS A 36 -7.35 18.41 5.19
C HIS A 36 -6.90 18.70 6.63
N ARG A 37 -5.59 18.86 6.87
CA ARG A 37 -5.06 19.24 8.20
C ARG A 37 -5.45 20.66 8.64
N ALA A 38 -5.86 21.53 7.72
CA ALA A 38 -6.35 22.86 8.04
C ALA A 38 -7.82 22.87 8.52
N ILE A 39 -8.53 21.74 8.45
CA ILE A 39 -9.91 21.62 8.95
C ILE A 39 -9.90 21.80 10.48
N PRO A 40 -10.62 22.78 11.05
CA PRO A 40 -10.53 23.12 12.49
C PRO A 40 -11.06 22.06 13.45
N SER A 41 -11.76 21.04 12.93
CA SER A 41 -12.38 19.99 13.73
C SER A 41 -11.33 18.99 14.22
N ARG A 42 -11.20 18.87 15.55
CA ARG A 42 -10.39 17.83 16.20
C ARG A 42 -10.96 16.42 16.03
N GLN A 43 -12.05 16.25 15.29
CA GLN A 43 -12.73 14.96 15.06
C GLN A 43 -12.66 14.50 13.60
N CYS A 44 -12.03 15.28 12.71
CA CYS A 44 -11.86 14.90 11.30
C CYS A 44 -10.46 14.32 11.09
N TYR A 45 -10.39 13.02 10.83
CA TYR A 45 -9.15 12.29 10.60
C TYR A 45 -9.11 11.75 9.18
N TYR A 46 -7.90 11.70 8.62
CA TYR A 46 -7.63 11.12 7.30
C TYR A 46 -6.57 10.04 7.46
N THR A 47 -6.79 8.89 6.86
CA THR A 47 -5.79 7.83 6.71
C THR A 47 -5.70 7.46 5.25
N ASP A 48 -4.47 7.27 4.79
CA ASP A 48 -4.23 6.65 3.49
C ASP A 48 -4.36 5.13 3.63
N ILE A 49 -4.86 4.47 2.60
CA ILE A 49 -4.96 3.02 2.52
C ILE A 49 -4.08 2.58 1.36
N ASP A 50 -3.01 1.82 1.64
CA ASP A 50 -1.99 1.50 0.63
C ASP A 50 -2.57 0.70 -0.53
N ALA A 51 -3.42 -0.31 -0.24
CA ALA A 51 -4.11 -1.08 -1.27
C ALA A 51 -5.45 -1.66 -0.79
N LEU A 52 -6.36 -1.81 -1.75
CA LEU A 52 -7.68 -2.40 -1.58
C LEU A 52 -7.89 -3.46 -2.66
N GLU A 53 -8.14 -4.69 -2.26
CA GLU A 53 -8.43 -5.79 -3.16
C GLU A 53 -9.94 -5.90 -3.37
N TYR A 54 -10.36 -5.99 -4.63
CA TYR A 54 -11.77 -6.13 -4.98
C TYR A 54 -11.93 -6.94 -6.27
N ARG A 55 -13.10 -7.58 -6.41
CA ARG A 55 -13.54 -8.22 -7.65
C ARG A 55 -14.73 -7.49 -8.22
N PHE A 56 -14.77 -7.35 -9.54
CA PHE A 56 -15.91 -6.81 -10.25
C PHE A 56 -16.49 -7.88 -11.16
N GLU A 57 -17.66 -8.41 -10.80
CA GLU A 57 -18.30 -9.53 -11.48
C GLU A 57 -19.78 -9.21 -11.67
N ASN A 58 -20.29 -9.35 -12.91
CA ASN A 58 -21.70 -9.13 -13.25
C ASN A 58 -22.25 -7.77 -12.76
N GLY A 59 -21.44 -6.71 -12.82
CA GLY A 59 -21.84 -5.37 -12.39
C GLY A 59 -21.77 -5.14 -10.88
N ILE A 60 -21.33 -6.13 -10.10
CA ILE A 60 -21.25 -6.06 -8.63
C ILE A 60 -19.78 -5.95 -8.21
N LEU A 61 -19.47 -4.93 -7.42
CA LEU A 61 -18.17 -4.76 -6.78
C LEU A 61 -18.17 -5.49 -5.43
N LYS A 62 -17.24 -6.42 -5.26
CA LYS A 62 -17.05 -7.20 -4.02
C LYS A 62 -15.69 -6.85 -3.42
N LEU A 63 -15.69 -6.21 -2.26
CA LEU A 63 -14.46 -5.97 -1.51
C LEU A 63 -13.93 -7.28 -0.92
N LYS A 64 -12.62 -7.51 -1.03
CA LYS A 64 -11.98 -8.78 -0.68
C LYS A 64 -11.01 -8.63 0.48
N ALA A 65 -10.18 -7.60 0.47
CA ALA A 65 -9.23 -7.33 1.54
C ALA A 65 -8.73 -5.89 1.51
N ILE A 66 -8.24 -5.42 2.66
CA ILE A 66 -7.40 -4.23 2.74
C ILE A 66 -5.95 -4.69 2.96
N PHE A 67 -5.00 -4.04 2.29
CA PHE A 67 -3.58 -4.26 2.46
C PHE A 67 -2.89 -2.98 2.92
N ASP A 68 -1.99 -3.13 3.88
CA ASP A 68 -0.98 -2.13 4.20
C ASP A 68 0.38 -2.76 3.86
N ILE A 69 1.10 -2.12 2.95
CA ILE A 69 2.32 -2.66 2.32
C ILE A 69 3.52 -1.97 2.93
N LYS A 70 4.49 -2.77 3.39
CA LYS A 70 5.67 -2.29 4.11
C LYS A 70 6.94 -2.93 3.58
N GLU A 71 8.05 -2.21 3.68
CA GLU A 71 9.37 -2.79 3.41
C GLU A 71 9.73 -3.84 4.49
N TRP A 72 10.48 -4.88 4.12
CA TRP A 72 10.79 -6.04 4.96
C TRP A 72 11.32 -5.71 6.37
N HIS A 73 12.06 -4.62 6.49
CA HIS A 73 12.70 -4.21 7.75
C HIS A 73 11.76 -3.43 8.69
N VAL A 74 10.58 -3.00 8.22
CA VAL A 74 9.60 -2.22 8.99
C VAL A 74 8.72 -3.14 9.83
N VAL A 75 9.34 -3.77 10.84
CA VAL A 75 8.68 -4.75 11.73
C VAL A 75 8.44 -4.24 13.16
N THR A 76 8.89 -3.03 13.46
CA THR A 76 8.79 -2.47 14.81
C THR A 76 7.36 -2.05 15.12
N ARG A 77 6.84 -2.43 16.30
CA ARG A 77 5.48 -2.14 16.76
C ARG A 77 5.06 -0.67 16.61
N LYS A 78 5.97 0.26 16.93
CA LYS A 78 5.78 1.71 16.77
C LYS A 78 5.34 2.12 15.36
N TYR A 79 5.88 1.45 14.33
CA TYR A 79 5.62 1.75 12.93
C TYR A 79 4.47 0.93 12.35
N LEU A 80 3.86 0.05 13.15
CA LEU A 80 2.77 -0.84 12.77
C LEU A 80 1.59 -0.61 13.71
N GLU A 81 1.44 -1.45 14.73
CA GLU A 81 0.26 -1.53 15.60
C GLU A 81 -0.03 -0.25 16.39
N ASP A 82 1.00 0.49 16.79
CA ASP A 82 0.80 1.71 17.57
C ASP A 82 0.47 2.92 16.68
N ASN A 83 0.65 2.80 15.36
CA ASN A 83 0.36 3.84 14.39
C ASN A 83 -1.16 4.11 14.31
N ALA A 84 -1.54 5.39 14.25
CA ALA A 84 -2.94 5.79 14.18
C ALA A 84 -3.64 5.30 12.89
N GLY A 85 -2.92 5.30 11.76
CA GLY A 85 -3.41 4.80 10.48
C GLY A 85 -3.72 3.31 10.53
N PHE A 86 -2.81 2.50 11.09
CA PHE A 86 -3.06 1.07 11.31
C PHE A 86 -4.34 0.83 12.12
N LYS A 87 -4.51 1.54 13.24
CA LYS A 87 -5.70 1.41 14.09
C LYS A 87 -6.98 1.81 13.36
N ALA A 88 -6.92 2.89 12.58
CA ALA A 88 -8.05 3.36 11.78
C ALA A 88 -8.41 2.33 10.70
N THR A 89 -7.44 1.86 9.91
CA THR A 89 -7.63 0.87 8.85
C THR A 89 -8.15 -0.45 9.40
N LYS A 90 -7.60 -0.94 10.52
CA LYS A 90 -8.12 -2.12 11.20
C LYS A 90 -9.58 -1.93 11.60
N LYS A 91 -9.95 -0.76 12.13
CA LYS A 91 -11.35 -0.51 12.48
C LYS A 91 -12.27 -0.43 11.26
N LEU A 92 -11.79 0.16 10.18
CA LEU A 92 -12.52 0.22 8.91
C LEU A 92 -12.73 -1.17 8.31
N SER A 93 -11.74 -2.05 8.37
CA SER A 93 -11.85 -3.42 7.87
C SER A 93 -12.88 -4.24 8.68
N GLU A 94 -12.90 -4.09 10.01
CA GLU A 94 -13.93 -4.68 10.88
C GLU A 94 -15.34 -4.21 10.51
N LEU A 95 -15.52 -2.90 10.29
CA LEU A 95 -16.81 -2.32 9.91
C LEU A 95 -17.28 -2.78 8.52
N ALA A 96 -16.34 -2.92 7.58
CA ALA A 96 -16.62 -3.39 6.23
C ALA A 96 -16.74 -4.93 6.13
N GLY A 97 -16.43 -5.66 7.20
CA GLY A 97 -16.45 -7.12 7.20
C GLY A 97 -15.41 -7.75 6.27
N VAL A 98 -14.29 -7.06 6.03
CA VAL A 98 -13.19 -7.54 5.18
C VAL A 98 -11.91 -7.74 5.98
N PRO A 99 -11.08 -8.73 5.63
CA PRO A 99 -9.79 -8.92 6.29
C PRO A 99 -8.83 -7.76 5.99
N PHE A 100 -7.97 -7.47 6.97
CA PHE A 100 -6.89 -6.51 6.84
C PHE A 100 -5.56 -7.21 7.06
N TYR A 101 -4.68 -7.13 6.07
CA TYR A 101 -3.36 -7.74 6.11
C TYR A 101 -2.25 -6.69 6.09
N ILE A 102 -1.18 -6.95 6.84
CA ILE A 102 0.12 -6.32 6.63
C ILE A 102 0.93 -7.21 5.70
N VAL A 103 1.44 -6.64 4.61
CA VAL A 103 2.28 -7.33 3.64
C VAL A 103 3.66 -6.70 3.66
N TRP A 104 4.65 -7.41 4.19
CA TRP A 104 6.05 -7.02 4.04
C TRP A 104 6.61 -7.54 2.72
N ILE A 105 7.30 -6.68 1.99
CA ILE A 105 7.97 -7.01 0.73
C ILE A 105 9.49 -6.98 0.91
N LYS A 106 10.16 -8.01 0.42
CA LYS A 106 11.62 -8.05 0.29
C LYS A 106 11.97 -7.90 -1.18
N THR A 107 12.84 -6.96 -1.50
CA THR A 107 13.35 -6.77 -2.86
C THR A 107 14.82 -7.17 -2.98
N ASP A 108 15.24 -7.52 -4.20
CA ASP A 108 16.66 -7.65 -4.54
C ASP A 108 17.28 -6.27 -4.85
N GLU A 109 18.55 -6.27 -5.25
CA GLU A 109 19.30 -5.06 -5.65
C GLU A 109 18.76 -4.37 -6.92
N ASN A 110 17.87 -5.04 -7.66
CA ASN A 110 17.23 -4.54 -8.88
C ASN A 110 15.76 -4.16 -8.63
N ASP A 111 15.34 -4.01 -7.37
CA ASP A 111 13.97 -3.72 -6.95
C ASP A 111 12.93 -4.78 -7.32
N ASN A 112 13.36 -6.00 -7.68
CA ASN A 112 12.42 -7.10 -7.91
C ASN A 112 11.97 -7.68 -6.57
N ILE A 113 10.67 -7.90 -6.40
CA ILE A 113 10.15 -8.56 -5.21
C ILE A 113 10.63 -10.02 -5.20
N THR A 114 11.30 -10.43 -4.12
CA THR A 114 11.83 -11.79 -3.95
C THR A 114 11.03 -12.61 -2.96
N MET A 115 10.35 -11.96 -2.01
CA MET A 115 9.60 -12.63 -0.96
C MET A 115 8.52 -11.71 -0.40
N PHE A 116 7.41 -12.30 0.00
CA PHE A 116 6.37 -11.67 0.79
C PHE A 116 6.35 -12.25 2.20
N ARG A 117 5.95 -11.45 3.17
CA ARG A 117 5.52 -11.93 4.47
C ARG A 117 4.17 -11.32 4.76
N VAL A 118 3.17 -12.15 4.99
CA VAL A 118 1.78 -11.72 5.11
C VAL A 118 1.30 -12.01 6.52
N TRP A 119 0.77 -10.98 7.18
CA TRP A 119 0.16 -11.08 8.50
C TRP A 119 -1.31 -10.69 8.44
N ASN A 120 -2.18 -11.62 8.83
CA ASN A 120 -3.58 -11.34 9.11
C ASN A 120 -3.73 -10.63 10.45
N THR A 121 -4.17 -9.38 10.46
CA THR A 121 -4.20 -8.54 11.67
C THR A 121 -5.26 -8.94 12.70
N SER A 122 -6.13 -9.92 12.38
CA SER A 122 -7.00 -10.57 13.36
C SER A 122 -6.29 -11.66 14.18
N GLU A 123 -5.11 -12.09 13.74
CA GLU A 123 -4.27 -13.08 14.40
C GLU A 123 -3.04 -12.44 15.05
N SER A 124 -2.37 -13.19 15.90
CA SER A 124 -1.09 -12.76 16.46
C SER A 124 -0.01 -12.67 15.37
N ARG A 125 0.87 -11.69 15.48
CA ARG A 125 1.89 -11.36 14.46
C ARG A 125 2.90 -12.48 14.21
N ASP A 126 3.14 -13.33 15.19
CA ASP A 126 3.97 -14.54 15.06
C ASP A 126 3.38 -15.57 14.08
N ARG A 127 2.11 -15.44 13.70
CA ARG A 127 1.45 -16.22 12.66
C ARG A 127 1.71 -15.68 11.24
N ALA A 128 2.49 -14.61 11.08
CA ALA A 128 2.85 -14.11 9.77
C ALA A 128 3.55 -15.19 8.95
N LYS A 129 3.14 -15.36 7.68
CA LYS A 129 3.66 -16.40 6.79
C LYS A 129 4.53 -15.76 5.73
N GLU A 130 5.72 -16.31 5.53
CA GLU A 130 6.52 -15.99 4.35
C GLU A 130 5.95 -16.73 3.15
N MET A 131 5.95 -16.07 1.99
CA MET A 131 5.36 -16.56 0.74
C MET A 131 6.23 -16.16 -0.44
N THR A 132 6.43 -17.09 -1.38
CA THR A 132 6.98 -16.76 -2.71
C THR A 132 5.98 -15.92 -3.51
N GLN A 133 6.38 -15.47 -4.71
CA GLN A 133 5.45 -14.76 -5.60
C GLN A 133 4.29 -15.64 -6.04
N GLU A 134 4.56 -16.91 -6.33
CA GLU A 134 3.54 -17.90 -6.72
C GLU A 134 2.56 -18.17 -5.57
N GLU A 135 3.07 -18.34 -4.35
CA GLU A 135 2.23 -18.54 -3.16
C GLU A 135 1.39 -17.30 -2.85
N MET A 136 1.94 -16.10 -3.02
CA MET A 136 1.21 -14.84 -2.86
C MET A 136 0.11 -14.70 -3.91
N LYS A 137 0.39 -15.07 -5.16
CA LYS A 137 -0.63 -15.10 -6.22
C LYS A 137 -1.77 -16.04 -5.84
N ASP A 138 -1.46 -17.27 -5.47
CA ASP A 138 -2.43 -18.28 -5.03
C ASP A 138 -3.25 -17.80 -3.82
N PHE A 139 -2.61 -17.07 -2.90
CA PHE A 139 -3.26 -16.47 -1.75
C PHE A 139 -4.30 -15.42 -2.17
N ILE A 140 -3.92 -14.47 -3.04
CA ILE A 140 -4.82 -13.41 -3.53
C ILE A 140 -5.99 -14.02 -4.30
N GLU A 141 -5.74 -15.02 -5.14
CA GLU A 141 -6.79 -15.70 -5.93
C GLU A 141 -7.83 -16.43 -5.05
N LYS A 142 -7.48 -16.77 -3.80
CA LYS A 142 -8.35 -17.45 -2.83
C LYS A 142 -9.09 -16.50 -1.88
N LEU A 143 -8.73 -15.21 -1.85
CA LEU A 143 -9.50 -14.20 -1.11
C LEU A 143 -10.92 -14.13 -1.66
#